data_AF-A0A7Y3R6R8-F1
#
_entry.id   AF-A0A7Y3R6R8-F1
#
_cell.length_a   1.000
_cell.length_b   1.000
_cell.length_c   1.000
_cell.angle_alpha   90.00
_cell.angle_beta   90.00
_cell.angle_gamma   90.00
#
_symmetry.space_group_name_H-M   'P 1'
#
loop_
_entity.id
_entity.type
_entity.pdbx_description
1 polymer ?
#
loop_
_entity_poly.entity_id
_entity_poly.type
_entity_poly.pdbx_seq_one_letter_code
_entity_poly.pdbx_strand_id
1 'polypeptide(L)'
;MNIKVFNIRLAKEFFQEDQAKMNAFLDSVEVKLASANFVTTGSVDFWSATVFYLPKKVKSTKPDKPTLAGELSSKENEIFNALRVWRNDLAQKLDRPSYTICHNSHLIAVAKSNPQTLEDLEGVSGFGKIRAEKYGEDILAVLNAL
;
A
#
# COMPACT_ATOMS: atom_id res chain seq x y z
N MET A 1 1.71 18.46 18.72
CA MET A 1 2.11 19.10 17.45
C MET A 1 3.57 18.75 17.23
N ASN A 2 3.93 18.10 16.12
CA ASN A 2 5.32 17.72 15.84
C ASN A 2 5.97 18.70 14.87
N ILE A 3 7.30 18.77 14.90
CA ILE A 3 8.09 19.67 14.05
C ILE A 3 9.18 18.86 13.36
N LYS A 4 9.32 19.04 12.04
CA LYS A 4 10.42 18.46 11.25
C LYS A 4 11.10 19.56 10.46
N VAL A 5 12.42 19.61 10.51
CA VAL A 5 13.25 20.56 9.75
C VAL A 5 13.96 19.81 8.64
N PHE A 6 13.97 20.40 7.45
CA PHE A 6 14.68 19.94 6.25
C PHE A 6 15.71 20.97 5.83
N ASN A 7 16.94 20.53 5.64
CA ASN A 7 18.01 21.33 5.06
C ASN A 7 18.14 20.93 3.59
N ILE A 8 17.67 21.79 2.70
CA ILE A 8 17.64 21.56 1.26
C ILE A 8 18.87 22.22 0.64
N ARG A 9 19.77 21.39 0.11
CA ARG A 9 21.03 21.84 -0.46
C ARG A 9 20.80 22.46 -1.85
N LEU A 10 21.60 23.48 -2.18
CA LEU A 10 21.47 24.19 -3.47
C LEU A 10 22.17 23.46 -4.64
N ALA A 11 23.10 22.55 -4.34
CA ALA A 11 23.81 21.81 -5.38
C ALA A 11 22.89 20.80 -6.09
N LYS A 12 22.93 20.82 -7.43
CA LYS A 12 22.05 20.01 -8.29
C LYS A 12 22.15 18.51 -8.03
N GLU A 13 23.31 18.03 -7.60
CA GLU A 13 23.58 16.62 -7.31
C GLU A 13 22.69 16.07 -6.18
N PHE A 14 22.25 16.93 -5.25
CA PHE A 14 21.45 16.53 -4.10
C PHE A 14 19.95 16.78 -4.28
N PHE A 15 19.56 17.45 -5.37
CA PHE A 15 18.19 17.88 -5.60
C PHE A 15 17.19 16.72 -5.55
N GLN A 16 17.47 15.63 -6.26
CA GLN A 16 16.57 14.48 -6.33
C GLN A 16 16.46 13.76 -4.98
N GLU A 17 17.56 13.66 -4.23
CA GLU A 17 17.56 13.03 -2.91
C GLU A 17 16.80 13.87 -1.88
N ASP A 18 17.06 15.18 -1.84
CA ASP A 18 16.40 16.10 -0.90
C ASP A 18 14.91 16.22 -1.21
N GLN A 19 14.53 16.25 -2.49
CA GLN A 19 13.13 16.21 -2.93
C GLN A 19 12.45 14.89 -2.54
N ALA A 20 13.10 13.74 -2.77
CA ALA A 20 12.52 12.44 -2.44
C ALA A 20 12.30 12.29 -0.92
N LYS A 21 13.26 12.71 -0.09
CA LYS A 21 13.15 12.70 1.38
C LYS A 21 12.00 13.59 1.87
N MET A 22 11.86 14.79 1.30
CA MET A 22 10.78 15.71 1.67
C MET A 22 9.42 15.15 1.26
N ASN A 23 9.26 14.70 0.01
CA ASN A 23 8.00 14.14 -0.48
C ASN A 23 7.56 12.90 0.31
N ALA A 24 8.48 11.97 0.60
CA ALA A 24 8.19 10.79 1.40
C ALA A 24 7.68 11.14 2.81
N PHE A 25 8.25 12.18 3.42
CA PHE A 25 7.79 12.66 4.71
C PHE A 25 6.40 13.31 4.61
N LEU A 26 6.20 14.23 3.67
CA LEU A 26 4.95 14.96 3.49
C LEU A 26 3.76 14.03 3.18
N ASP A 27 4.00 12.92 2.48
CA ASP A 27 2.97 11.90 2.22
C ASP A 27 2.47 11.22 3.50
N SER A 28 3.39 10.99 4.45
CA SER A 28 3.11 10.27 5.70
C SER A 28 2.49 11.13 6.81
N VAL A 29 2.38 12.44 6.61
CA VAL A 29 1.96 13.38 7.65
C VAL A 29 0.83 14.29 7.18
N GLU A 30 0.06 14.79 8.13
CA GLU A 30 -0.86 15.89 7.88
C GLU A 30 -0.16 17.20 8.24
N VAL A 31 0.24 17.96 7.22
CA VAL A 31 0.91 19.25 7.38
C VAL A 31 -0.08 20.28 7.92
N LYS A 32 0.32 20.97 8.99
CA LYS A 32 -0.45 22.07 9.58
C LYS A 32 0.12 23.43 9.20
N LEU A 33 1.44 23.52 9.13
CA LEU A 33 2.13 24.73 8.74
C LEU A 33 3.48 24.37 8.13
N ALA A 34 3.90 25.09 7.10
CA ALA A 34 5.24 25.00 6.56
C ALA A 34 5.81 26.42 6.43
N SER A 35 7.07 26.59 6.82
CA SER A 35 7.84 27.82 6.62
C SER A 35 9.18 27.47 6.02
N ALA A 36 9.74 28.35 5.21
CA ALA A 36 11.07 28.17 4.64
C ALA A 36 11.90 29.44 4.81
N ASN A 37 13.14 29.27 5.27
CA ASN A 37 14.10 30.36 5.45
C ASN A 37 15.37 30.00 4.69
N PHE A 38 15.94 30.99 3.99
CA PHE A 38 17.27 30.83 3.41
C PHE A 38 18.32 31.03 4.50
N VAL A 39 19.29 30.12 4.59
CA VAL A 39 20.34 30.13 5.60
C VAL A 39 21.70 30.25 4.91
N THR A 40 22.44 31.30 5.25
CA THR A 40 23.79 31.57 4.77
C THR A 40 24.76 31.35 5.93
N THR A 41 25.66 30.38 5.83
CA THR A 41 26.61 30.06 6.92
C THR A 41 28.03 30.55 6.66
N GLY A 42 28.24 31.30 5.58
CA GLY A 42 29.55 31.78 5.12
C GLY A 42 30.35 30.74 4.32
N SER A 43 30.11 29.45 4.55
CA SER A 43 30.75 28.34 3.81
C SER A 43 29.78 27.58 2.92
N VAL A 44 28.52 27.42 3.35
CA VAL A 44 27.47 26.74 2.60
C VAL A 44 26.13 27.44 2.76
N ASP A 45 25.39 27.48 1.66
CA ASP A 45 24.06 28.07 1.58
C ASP A 45 23.03 26.95 1.36
N PHE A 46 21.92 27.04 2.08
CA PHE A 46 20.84 26.06 1.98
C PHE A 46 19.51 26.66 2.40
N TRP A 47 18.42 26.03 1.96
CA TRP A 47 17.09 26.34 2.44
C TRP A 47 16.76 25.50 3.67
N SER A 48 16.33 26.13 4.75
CA SER A 48 15.77 25.47 5.93
C SER A 48 14.24 25.50 5.85
N ALA A 49 13.62 24.37 5.52
CA ALA A 49 12.17 24.21 5.52
C ALA A 49 11.71 23.54 6.82
N THR A 50 10.90 24.26 7.60
CA THR A 50 10.31 23.78 8.85
C THR A 50 8.86 23.42 8.63
N VAL A 51 8.49 22.17 8.94
CA VAL A 51 7.15 21.63 8.77
C VAL A 51 6.59 21.27 10.14
N PHE A 52 5.46 21.89 10.50
CA PHE A 52 4.64 21.52 11.64
C PHE A 52 3.57 20.55 11.18
N TYR A 53 3.46 19.41 11.86
CA TYR A 53 2.62 18.32 11.38
C TYR A 53 1.98 17.52 12.51
N LEU A 54 0.92 16.82 12.14
CA LEU A 54 0.37 15.70 12.90
C LEU A 54 0.66 14.41 12.13
N PRO A 55 0.93 13.28 12.81
CA PRO A 55 1.04 12.00 12.13
C PRO A 55 -0.29 11.72 11.43
N LYS A 56 -0.26 11.51 10.12
CA LYS A 56 -1.42 11.04 9.39
C LYS A 56 -1.71 9.66 9.96
N LYS A 57 -2.95 9.39 10.41
CA LYS A 57 -3.37 8.01 10.74
C LYS A 57 -3.43 7.25 9.41
N VAL A 58 -2.28 6.78 8.95
CA VAL A 58 -2.20 5.92 7.77
C VAL A 58 -2.83 4.59 8.18
N LYS A 59 -4.06 4.35 7.73
CA LYS A 59 -4.59 2.98 7.60
C LYS A 59 -3.58 2.27 6.71
N SER A 60 -2.74 1.44 7.32
CA SER A 60 -1.52 0.86 6.74
C SER A 60 -1.76 0.23 5.37
N THR A 61 -1.33 0.93 4.32
CA THR A 61 -1.01 0.36 3.02
C THR A 61 0.51 0.42 2.85
N LYS A 62 1.21 -0.42 3.62
CA LYS A 62 2.57 -0.80 3.20
C LYS A 62 2.44 -1.52 1.85
N PRO A 63 3.32 -1.25 0.86
CA PRO A 63 3.44 -2.13 -0.29
C PRO A 63 3.88 -3.49 0.26
N ASP A 64 3.04 -4.49 0.08
CA ASP A 64 3.37 -5.87 0.37
C ASP A 64 4.60 -6.22 -0.48
N LYS A 65 5.75 -6.37 0.19
CA LYS A 65 6.98 -6.87 -0.42
C LYS A 65 6.64 -8.23 -1.06
N PRO A 66 7.04 -8.51 -2.30
CA PRO A 66 6.77 -9.79 -2.94
C PRO A 66 7.65 -10.86 -2.32
N THR A 67 7.24 -11.44 -1.19
CA THR A 67 7.99 -12.55 -0.56
C THR A 67 7.42 -13.92 -0.93
N LEU A 68 6.39 -14.00 -1.77
CA LEU A 68 5.82 -15.30 -2.24
C LEU A 68 5.50 -15.33 -3.74
N ALA A 69 5.89 -14.30 -4.51
CA ALA A 69 5.64 -14.24 -5.96
C ALA A 69 6.63 -15.10 -6.79
N GLY A 70 7.61 -15.75 -6.16
CA GLY A 70 8.60 -16.59 -6.85
C GLY A 70 8.08 -17.96 -7.31
N GLU A 71 6.87 -18.35 -6.91
CA GLU A 71 6.31 -19.70 -7.15
C GLU A 71 4.93 -19.69 -7.82
N LEU A 72 4.55 -18.61 -8.52
CA LEU A 72 3.29 -18.53 -9.26
C LEU A 72 3.58 -18.58 -10.76
N SER A 73 2.96 -19.53 -11.46
CA SER A 73 2.90 -19.57 -12.93
C SER A 73 2.19 -18.34 -13.49
N SER A 74 2.32 -18.10 -14.79
CA SER A 74 1.66 -16.98 -15.47
C SER A 74 0.15 -16.92 -15.20
N LYS A 75 -0.52 -18.08 -15.22
CA LYS A 75 -1.96 -18.18 -14.99
C LYS A 75 -2.34 -17.86 -13.54
N GLU A 76 -1.57 -18.34 -12.57
CA GLU A 76 -1.78 -18.03 -11.16
C GLU A 76 -1.53 -16.53 -10.86
N ASN A 77 -0.61 -15.90 -11.59
CA ASN A 77 -0.33 -14.48 -11.46
C ASN A 77 -1.46 -13.60 -12.03
N GLU A 78 -2.09 -14.03 -13.13
CA GLU A 78 -3.30 -13.38 -13.66
C GLU A 78 -4.45 -13.43 -12.65
N ILE A 79 -4.72 -14.62 -12.10
CA ILE A 79 -5.72 -14.81 -11.05
C ILE A 79 -5.44 -13.93 -9.84
N PHE A 80 -4.19 -13.95 -9.35
CA PHE A 80 -3.79 -13.14 -8.20
C PHE A 80 -4.01 -11.63 -8.45
N ASN A 81 -3.67 -11.12 -9.63
CA ASN A 81 -3.87 -9.72 -9.96
C ASN A 81 -5.36 -9.35 -10.03
N ALA A 82 -6.20 -10.19 -10.62
CA ALA A 82 -7.64 -9.97 -10.68
C ALA A 82 -8.25 -9.91 -9.26
N LEU A 83 -7.89 -10.87 -8.40
CA LEU A 83 -8.34 -10.91 -7.01
C LEU A 83 -7.83 -9.71 -6.20
N ARG A 84 -6.62 -9.22 -6.50
CA ARG A 84 -6.05 -8.02 -5.86
C ARG A 84 -6.85 -6.77 -6.23
N VAL A 85 -7.24 -6.63 -7.49
CA VAL A 85 -8.06 -5.51 -7.98
C VAL A 85 -9.44 -5.57 -7.32
N TRP A 86 -10.09 -6.72 -7.35
CA TRP A 86 -11.37 -6.96 -6.68
C TRP A 86 -11.34 -6.57 -5.20
N ARG A 87 -10.33 -7.05 -4.45
CA ARG A 87 -10.19 -6.75 -3.03
C ARG A 87 -10.03 -5.25 -2.78
N ASN A 88 -9.30 -4.54 -3.64
CA ASN A 88 -9.10 -3.10 -3.50
C ASN A 88 -10.40 -2.32 -3.76
N ASP A 89 -11.18 -2.72 -4.76
CA ASP A 89 -12.49 -2.13 -5.03
C ASP A 89 -13.44 -2.34 -3.84
N LEU A 90 -13.49 -3.56 -3.30
CA LEU A 90 -14.32 -3.88 -2.14
C LEU A 90 -13.85 -3.14 -0.87
N ALA A 91 -12.54 -2.98 -0.68
CA ALA A 91 -11.95 -2.22 0.41
C ALA A 91 -12.36 -0.74 0.37
N GLN A 92 -12.35 -0.17 -0.83
CA GLN A 92 -12.77 1.20 -1.08
C GLN A 92 -14.27 1.37 -0.80
N LYS A 93 -15.11 0.43 -1.27
CA LYS A 93 -16.57 0.43 -1.00
C LYS A 93 -16.89 0.36 0.50
N LEU A 94 -16.08 -0.37 1.27
CA LEU A 94 -16.30 -0.58 2.70
C LEU A 94 -15.59 0.43 3.61
N ASP A 95 -14.87 1.42 3.05
CA ASP A 95 -13.94 2.31 3.76
C ASP A 95 -12.99 1.56 4.73
N ARG A 96 -12.59 0.35 4.34
CA ARG A 96 -11.77 -0.54 5.18
C ARG A 96 -10.46 -0.85 4.49
N PRO A 97 -9.37 -1.06 5.24
CA PRO A 97 -8.12 -1.50 4.64
C PRO A 97 -8.29 -2.86 3.95
N SER A 98 -7.70 -3.04 2.78
CA SER A 98 -7.84 -4.26 1.98
C SER A 98 -7.36 -5.53 2.68
N TYR A 99 -6.34 -5.44 3.55
CA TYR A 99 -5.89 -6.55 4.40
C TYR A 99 -6.96 -7.03 5.39
N THR A 100 -7.94 -6.19 5.75
CA THR A 100 -9.05 -6.56 6.65
C THR A 100 -10.08 -7.42 5.94
N ILE A 101 -10.18 -7.32 4.61
CA ILE A 101 -11.01 -8.21 3.78
C ILE A 101 -10.28 -9.54 3.62
N CYS A 102 -9.07 -9.49 3.07
CA CYS A 102 -8.29 -10.69 2.83
C CYS A 102 -6.79 -10.39 2.75
N HIS A 103 -5.95 -11.19 3.41
CA HIS A 103 -4.49 -11.09 3.31
C HIS A 103 -3.99 -11.61 1.97
N ASN A 104 -2.82 -11.13 1.53
CA ASN A 104 -2.21 -11.58 0.27
C ASN A 104 -1.97 -13.11 0.26
N SER A 105 -1.61 -13.70 1.41
CA SER A 105 -1.40 -15.15 1.53
C SER A 105 -2.65 -15.96 1.13
N HIS A 106 -3.84 -15.46 1.43
CA HIS A 106 -5.08 -16.13 1.04
C HIS A 106 -5.38 -15.93 -0.45
N LEU A 107 -5.12 -14.73 -1.01
CA LEU A 107 -5.28 -14.51 -2.46
C LEU A 107 -4.35 -15.43 -3.27
N ILE A 108 -3.13 -15.63 -2.77
CA ILE A 108 -2.17 -16.58 -3.35
C ILE A 108 -2.69 -18.01 -3.22
N ALA A 109 -3.22 -18.40 -2.06
CA ALA A 109 -3.79 -19.73 -1.87
C ALA A 109 -4.98 -19.99 -2.80
N VAL A 110 -5.87 -19.00 -2.98
CA VAL A 110 -6.98 -19.08 -3.95
C VAL A 110 -6.44 -19.16 -5.39
N ALA A 111 -5.42 -18.38 -5.73
CA ALA A 111 -4.81 -18.46 -7.07
C ALA A 111 -4.18 -19.83 -7.36
N LYS A 112 -3.55 -20.45 -6.35
CA LYS A 112 -2.95 -21.80 -6.45
C LYS A 112 -4.00 -22.92 -6.50
N SER A 113 -5.05 -22.82 -5.69
CA SER A 113 -6.12 -23.82 -5.62
C SER A 113 -7.12 -23.71 -6.78
N ASN A 114 -7.28 -22.51 -7.35
CA ASN A 114 -8.25 -22.19 -8.40
C ASN A 114 -9.66 -22.77 -8.14
N PRO A 115 -10.30 -22.41 -7.00
CA PRO A 115 -11.57 -22.97 -6.59
C PRO A 115 -12.66 -22.69 -7.62
N GLN A 116 -13.52 -23.68 -7.88
CA GLN A 116 -14.65 -23.56 -8.80
C GLN A 116 -16.01 -23.54 -8.07
N THR A 117 -16.02 -23.85 -6.77
CA THR A 117 -17.22 -23.88 -5.93
C THR A 117 -16.98 -23.19 -4.60
N LEU A 118 -18.06 -22.80 -3.91
CA LEU A 118 -17.98 -22.21 -2.58
C LEU A 118 -17.34 -23.17 -1.58
N GLU A 119 -17.65 -24.46 -1.65
CA GLU A 119 -17.07 -25.50 -0.78
C GLU A 119 -15.55 -25.63 -0.97
N ASP A 120 -15.06 -25.52 -2.20
CA ASP A 120 -13.62 -25.54 -2.46
C ASP A 120 -12.93 -24.31 -1.85
N LEU A 121 -13.61 -23.16 -1.95
CA LEU A 121 -13.18 -21.87 -1.37
C LEU A 121 -13.17 -21.90 0.17
N GLU A 122 -14.09 -22.63 0.80
CA GLU A 122 -14.09 -22.90 2.24
C GLU A 122 -12.88 -23.76 2.67
N GLY A 123 -12.46 -24.68 1.81
CA GLY A 123 -11.29 -25.55 2.01
C GLY A 123 -9.94 -24.83 1.85
N VAL A 124 -9.92 -23.63 1.24
CA VAL A 124 -8.69 -22.86 1.06
C VAL A 124 -8.13 -22.39 2.42
N SER A 125 -6.87 -22.76 2.67
CA SER A 125 -6.19 -22.48 3.93
C SER A 125 -6.21 -20.98 4.28
N GLY A 126 -6.86 -20.66 5.41
CA GLY A 126 -6.96 -19.31 5.94
C GLY A 126 -8.13 -18.45 5.40
N PHE A 127 -8.88 -18.92 4.40
CA PHE A 127 -10.05 -18.20 3.90
C PHE A 127 -11.23 -18.33 4.89
N GLY A 128 -11.58 -19.57 5.23
CA GLY A 128 -12.58 -19.94 6.23
C GLY A 128 -14.03 -19.69 5.80
N LYS A 129 -14.96 -20.41 6.43
CA LYS A 129 -16.40 -20.44 6.11
C LYS A 129 -17.07 -19.07 6.07
N ILE A 130 -16.83 -18.23 7.09
CA ILE A 130 -17.45 -16.90 7.21
C ILE A 130 -17.10 -15.98 6.05
N ARG A 131 -15.86 -16.05 5.52
CA ARG A 131 -15.46 -15.21 4.38
C ARG A 131 -15.91 -15.82 3.06
N ALA A 132 -15.95 -17.15 2.95
CA ALA A 132 -16.48 -17.86 1.78
C ALA A 132 -17.97 -17.52 1.59
N GLU A 133 -18.77 -17.55 2.65
CA GLU A 133 -20.18 -17.15 2.57
C GLU A 133 -20.35 -15.66 2.19
N LYS A 134 -19.46 -14.79 2.68
CA LYS A 134 -19.62 -13.34 2.50
C LYS A 134 -19.06 -12.81 1.18
N TYR A 135 -17.99 -13.43 0.67
CA TYR A 135 -17.23 -12.92 -0.47
C TYR A 135 -16.96 -13.99 -1.54
N GLY A 136 -17.31 -15.25 -1.29
CA GLY A 136 -17.02 -16.35 -2.18
C GLY A 136 -17.74 -16.24 -3.52
N GLU A 137 -18.98 -15.75 -3.55
CA GLU A 137 -19.70 -15.50 -4.82
C GLU A 137 -18.96 -14.49 -5.70
N ASP A 138 -18.51 -13.38 -5.12
CA ASP A 138 -17.77 -12.32 -5.81
C ASP A 138 -16.40 -12.83 -6.31
N ILE A 139 -15.71 -13.63 -5.49
CA ILE A 139 -14.43 -14.24 -5.88
C ILE A 139 -14.62 -15.25 -7.01
N LEU A 140 -15.64 -16.12 -6.93
CA LEU A 140 -15.96 -17.06 -8.00
C LEU A 140 -16.35 -16.33 -9.29
N ALA A 141 -17.05 -15.20 -9.20
CA ALA A 141 -17.34 -14.37 -10.36
C ALA A 141 -16.07 -13.82 -11.01
N VAL A 142 -15.10 -13.35 -10.20
CA VAL A 142 -13.79 -12.89 -10.69
C VAL A 142 -13.00 -14.04 -11.32
N LEU A 143 -13.02 -15.24 -10.73
CA LEU A 143 -12.33 -16.41 -11.27
C LEU A 143 -12.94 -16.90 -12.60
N ASN A 144 -14.27 -16.84 -12.74
CA ASN A 144 -14.95 -17.20 -13.99
C ASN A 144 -14.77 -16.15 -15.11
N ALA A 145 -14.34 -14.93 -14.78
CA ALA A 145 -14.12 -13.86 -15.74
C ALA A 145 -12.72 -13.88 -16.38
N LEU A 146 -11.85 -14.81 -15.97
CA LEU A 146 -10.50 -15.04 -16.48
C LEU A 146 -10.44 -16.24 -17.42
#